data_AF-A0A3M0ZWR6-F1
#
_entry.id   AF-A0A3M0ZWR6-F1
#
_cell.length_a   1.000
_cell.length_b   1.000
_cell.length_c   1.000
_cell.angle_alpha   90.00
_cell.angle_beta   90.00
_cell.angle_gamma   90.00
#
_symmetry.space_group_name_H-M   'P 1'
#
loop_
_entity.id
_entity.type
_entity.pdbx_description
1 polymer ?
#
loop_
_entity_poly.entity_id
_entity_poly.type
_entity_poly.pdbx_seq_one_letter_code
_entity_poly.pdbx_strand_id
1 'polypeptide(L)'
;MRWKLEDGTPVTPEDLAEEITRVPRTRFWHLSHMVFLWPEDANPEDMSGAPGGFSDGFVLELVAPEGTVEWLIQPVESDAQERITGEAPVGRKAVFAAFAELERLVRDRKAQQKA
;
A
#
# COMPACT_ATOMS: atom_id res chain seq x y z
N MET A 1 10.23 8.09 2.54
CA MET A 1 9.61 8.65 1.32
C MET A 1 8.31 9.35 1.72
N ARG A 2 7.83 10.36 1.00
CA ARG A 2 6.51 10.97 1.29
C ARG A 2 5.45 10.33 0.38
N TRP A 3 4.27 10.11 0.95
CA TRP A 3 3.13 9.45 0.30
C TRP A 3 1.94 10.40 0.25
N LYS A 4 1.07 10.22 -0.73
CA LYS A 4 -0.16 11.00 -0.91
C LYS A 4 -1.31 10.14 -1.43
N LEU A 5 -2.54 10.61 -1.19
CA LEU A 5 -3.74 10.14 -1.87
C LEU A 5 -3.80 10.67 -3.31
N GLU A 6 -4.78 10.18 -4.07
CA GLU A 6 -5.02 10.58 -5.47
C GLU A 6 -5.24 12.10 -5.63
N ASP A 7 -5.91 12.73 -4.66
CA ASP A 7 -6.18 14.17 -4.63
C ASP A 7 -4.99 15.03 -4.17
N GLY A 8 -3.86 14.40 -3.85
CA GLY A 8 -2.65 15.07 -3.36
C GLY A 8 -2.56 15.22 -1.85
N THR A 9 -3.56 14.78 -1.07
CA THR A 9 -3.52 14.83 0.39
C THR A 9 -2.34 14.00 0.93
N PRO A 10 -1.42 14.58 1.73
CA PRO A 10 -0.32 13.84 2.31
C PRO A 10 -0.81 12.73 3.25
N VAL A 11 -0.16 11.57 3.20
CA VAL A 11 -0.43 10.44 4.07
C VAL A 11 0.85 9.98 4.75
N THR A 12 0.75 9.71 6.05
CA THR A 12 1.80 9.08 6.84
C THR A 12 1.40 7.66 7.25
N PRO A 13 2.38 6.79 7.57
CA PRO A 13 2.08 5.49 8.18
C PRO A 13 1.29 5.64 9.49
N GLU A 14 1.49 6.73 10.23
CA GLU A 14 0.74 7.04 11.45
C GLU A 14 -0.76 7.21 11.20
N ASP A 15 -1.14 7.94 10.15
CA ASP A 15 -2.55 8.18 9.81
C ASP A 15 -3.26 6.85 9.58
N LEU A 16 -2.67 5.98 8.75
CA LEU A 16 -3.21 4.66 8.45
C LEU A 16 -3.18 3.71 9.65
N ALA A 17 -2.15 3.83 10.50
CA ALA A 17 -2.06 3.06 11.74
C ALA A 17 -3.15 3.46 12.74
N GLU A 18 -3.60 4.71 12.75
CA GLU A 18 -4.77 5.13 13.53
C GLU A 18 -6.06 4.56 12.92
N GLU A 19 -6.24 4.64 11.61
CA GLU A 19 -7.43 4.16 10.93
C GLU A 19 -7.63 2.64 11.09
N ILE A 20 -6.57 1.84 10.98
CA ILE A 20 -6.67 0.38 11.16
C ILE A 20 -7.06 -0.02 12.59
N THR A 21 -6.87 0.84 13.60
CA THR A 21 -7.38 0.57 14.96
C THR A 21 -8.90 0.60 15.04
N ARG A 22 -9.55 1.29 14.09
CA ARG A 22 -11.00 1.46 14.03
C ARG A 22 -11.69 0.38 13.22
N VAL A 23 -10.93 -0.45 12.49
CA VAL A 23 -11.47 -1.58 11.73
C VAL A 23 -11.90 -2.69 12.70
N PRO A 24 -13.19 -3.07 12.71
CA PRO A 24 -13.68 -4.12 13.59
C PRO A 24 -13.00 -5.46 13.29
N ARG A 25 -12.46 -6.09 14.33
CA ARG A 25 -11.89 -7.43 14.26
C ARG A 25 -12.95 -8.44 14.62
N THR A 26 -13.46 -9.17 13.64
CA THR A 26 -14.49 -10.17 13.88
C THR A 26 -14.02 -11.54 13.41
N ARG A 27 -14.40 -12.59 14.14
CA ARG A 27 -14.10 -13.98 13.79
C ARG A 27 -14.81 -14.45 12.50
N PHE A 28 -15.89 -13.78 12.11
CA PHE A 28 -16.78 -14.22 11.03
C PHE A 28 -16.63 -13.38 9.76
N TRP A 29 -16.22 -12.12 9.89
CA TRP A 29 -16.07 -11.15 8.80
C TRP A 29 -14.72 -10.47 8.89
N HIS A 30 -13.96 -10.55 7.80
CA HIS A 30 -12.73 -9.80 7.63
C HIS A 30 -13.08 -8.47 6.96
N LEU A 31 -13.29 -7.43 7.76
CA LEU A 31 -13.36 -6.07 7.22
C LEU A 31 -11.94 -5.64 6.87
N SER A 32 -11.77 -5.15 5.65
CA SER A 32 -10.51 -4.58 5.19
C SER A 32 -10.58 -3.06 5.12
N HIS A 33 -9.43 -2.44 5.34
CA HIS A 33 -9.22 -1.03 5.05
C HIS A 33 -8.35 -0.92 3.81
N MET A 34 -8.85 -0.25 2.79
CA MET A 34 -8.20 -0.12 1.50
C MET A 34 -7.89 1.35 1.22
N VAL A 35 -6.67 1.63 0.82
CA VAL A 35 -6.23 2.96 0.44
C VAL A 35 -5.42 2.89 -0.84
N PHE A 36 -5.58 3.90 -1.70
CA PHE A 36 -4.72 4.09 -2.84
C PHE A 36 -3.65 5.13 -2.48
N LEU A 37 -2.38 4.76 -2.65
CA LEU A 37 -1.21 5.51 -2.22
C LEU A 37 -0.28 5.75 -3.39
N TRP A 38 0.15 6.99 -3.55
CA TRP A 38 1.14 7.39 -4.55
C TRP A 38 2.37 7.97 -3.85
N PRO A 39 3.59 7.73 -4.37
CA PRO A 39 4.75 8.54 -4.05
C PRO A 39 4.46 10.02 -4.33
N GLU A 40 5.03 10.92 -3.52
CA GLU A 40 4.79 12.36 -3.65
C GLU A 40 5.07 12.91 -5.06
N ASP A 41 6.09 12.37 -5.72
CA ASP A 41 6.55 12.77 -7.05
C ASP A 41 5.77 12.13 -8.21
N ALA A 42 4.90 11.15 -7.93
CA ALA A 42 4.07 10.49 -8.94
C ALA A 42 2.88 11.37 -9.36
N ASN A 43 2.46 11.31 -10.62
CA ASN A 43 1.22 11.93 -11.09
C ASN A 43 0.12 10.88 -11.22
N PRO A 44 -0.95 10.90 -10.39
CA PRO A 44 -2.04 9.93 -10.48
C PRO A 44 -2.80 9.95 -11.82
N GLU A 45 -2.79 11.08 -12.54
CA GLU A 45 -3.42 11.20 -13.86
C GLU A 45 -2.52 10.66 -15.00
N ASP A 46 -1.23 10.48 -14.74
CA ASP A 46 -0.28 9.96 -15.72
C ASP A 46 -0.19 8.44 -15.64
N MET A 47 -1.12 7.78 -16.34
CA MET A 47 -1.11 6.34 -16.54
C MET A 47 -0.24 5.93 -17.74
N SER A 48 0.51 6.88 -18.35
CA SER A 48 1.30 6.62 -19.57
C SER A 48 2.73 6.12 -19.28
N GLY A 49 3.06 5.88 -18.00
CA GLY A 49 4.41 5.66 -17.51
C GLY A 49 4.90 4.20 -17.50
N ALA A 50 5.55 3.82 -18.59
CA ALA A 50 6.50 2.70 -18.79
C ALA A 50 5.95 1.37 -19.37
N PRO A 51 6.75 0.68 -20.22
CA PRO A 51 6.39 -0.65 -20.72
C PRO A 51 6.29 -1.62 -19.54
N GLY A 52 5.12 -2.21 -19.34
CA GLY A 52 4.86 -3.17 -18.26
C GLY A 52 3.90 -2.72 -17.16
N GLY A 53 3.08 -1.69 -17.37
CA GLY A 53 1.81 -1.50 -16.65
C GLY A 53 1.94 -1.40 -15.13
N PHE A 54 2.49 -0.28 -14.68
CA PHE A 54 2.46 0.12 -13.28
C PHE A 54 2.52 1.64 -13.23
N SER A 55 1.37 2.29 -13.03
CA SER A 55 1.39 3.67 -12.52
C SER A 55 2.06 3.62 -11.15
N ASP A 56 2.84 4.63 -10.77
CA ASP A 56 3.63 4.61 -9.53
C ASP A 56 2.75 4.49 -8.24
N GLY A 57 1.43 4.44 -8.39
CA GLY A 57 0.48 4.21 -7.31
C GLY A 57 0.35 2.74 -6.90
N PHE A 58 -0.10 2.56 -5.67
CA PHE A 58 -0.34 1.25 -5.07
C PHE A 58 -1.68 1.25 -4.34
N VAL A 59 -2.43 0.17 -4.49
CA VAL A 59 -3.49 -0.19 -3.57
C VAL A 59 -2.86 -0.90 -2.39
N LEU A 60 -3.03 -0.35 -1.19
CA LEU A 60 -2.72 -1.03 0.07
C LEU A 60 -4.03 -1.45 0.72
N GLU A 61 -4.21 -2.75 0.88
CA GLU A 61 -5.30 -3.35 1.64
C GLU A 61 -4.76 -3.89 2.96
N LEU A 62 -5.45 -3.57 4.06
CA LEU A 62 -5.15 -4.06 5.40
C LEU A 62 -6.33 -4.90 5.88
N VAL A 63 -6.07 -6.16 6.23
CA VAL A 63 -7.07 -7.09 6.74
C VAL A 63 -6.71 -7.40 8.19
N ALA A 64 -7.66 -7.27 9.11
CA ALA A 64 -7.41 -7.44 10.55
C ALA A 64 -8.10 -8.70 11.13
N PRO A 65 -7.63 -9.92 10.79
CA PRO A 65 -8.10 -11.14 11.44
C PRO A 65 -7.75 -11.14 12.95
N GLU A 66 -8.33 -12.07 13.71
CA GLU A 66 -8.04 -12.16 15.14
C GLU A 66 -6.55 -12.52 15.37
N GLY A 67 -5.84 -11.67 16.10
CA GLY A 67 -4.44 -11.91 16.50
C GLY A 67 -3.36 -11.54 15.49
N THR A 68 -3.70 -11.12 14.26
CA THR A 68 -2.73 -10.62 13.27
C THR A 68 -3.35 -9.54 12.38
N VAL A 69 -2.53 -8.80 11.64
CA VAL A 69 -2.97 -7.92 10.57
C VAL A 69 -2.19 -8.29 9.32
N GLU A 70 -2.92 -8.74 8.31
CA GLU A 70 -2.41 -9.01 6.99
C GLU A 70 -2.45 -7.72 6.17
N TRP A 71 -1.50 -7.56 5.27
CA TRP A 71 -1.46 -6.47 4.33
C TRP A 71 -1.20 -6.99 2.93
N LEU A 72 -1.83 -6.33 1.96
CA LEU A 72 -1.75 -6.62 0.55
C LEU A 72 -1.36 -5.35 -0.20
N ILE A 73 -0.37 -5.45 -1.07
CA ILE A 73 0.06 -4.38 -1.95
C ILE A 73 -0.22 -4.85 -3.38
N GLN A 74 -1.07 -4.11 -4.08
CA GLN A 74 -1.26 -4.26 -5.51
C GLN A 74 -0.85 -2.96 -6.18
N PRO A 75 0.25 -2.93 -6.94
CA PRO A 75 0.55 -1.72 -7.67
C PRO A 75 -0.50 -1.50 -8.78
N VAL A 76 -0.84 -0.24 -9.04
CA VAL A 76 -2.00 0.09 -9.87
C VAL A 76 -1.73 -0.31 -11.33
N GLU A 77 -2.73 -0.90 -11.99
CA GLU A 77 -2.66 -1.54 -13.32
C GLU A 77 -1.95 -2.89 -13.41
N SER A 78 -1.46 -3.42 -12.29
CA SER A 78 -0.89 -4.77 -12.20
C SER A 78 -1.94 -5.88 -12.24
N ASP A 79 -1.52 -7.08 -12.67
CA ASP A 79 -2.31 -8.28 -12.50
C ASP A 79 -2.55 -8.57 -10.99
N ALA A 80 -3.75 -9.03 -10.66
CA ALA A 80 -4.06 -9.47 -9.29
C ALA A 80 -3.16 -10.62 -8.82
N GLN A 81 -2.58 -11.41 -9.72
CA GLN A 81 -1.64 -12.48 -9.35
C GLN A 81 -0.27 -11.96 -8.86
N GLU A 82 0.06 -10.70 -9.16
CA GLU A 82 1.34 -10.07 -8.77
C GLU A 82 1.24 -9.34 -7.42
N ARG A 83 0.12 -9.54 -6.70
CA ARG A 83 -0.09 -8.99 -5.35
C ARG A 83 1.01 -9.45 -4.40
N ILE A 84 1.53 -8.49 -3.65
CA ILE A 84 2.55 -8.73 -2.62
C ILE A 84 1.84 -8.73 -1.28
N THR A 85 2.05 -9.78 -0.51
CA THR A 85 1.35 -9.99 0.77
C THR A 85 2.35 -10.06 1.92
N GLY A 86 1.95 -9.61 3.09
CA GLY A 86 2.66 -9.92 4.33
C GLY A 86 1.76 -9.76 5.55
N GLU A 87 2.32 -10.00 6.72
CA GLU A 87 1.56 -9.95 7.98
C GLU A 87 2.41 -9.44 9.14
N ALA A 88 1.76 -8.90 10.16
CA ALA A 88 2.38 -8.57 11.44
C ALA A 88 1.37 -8.63 12.60
N PRO A 89 1.81 -8.89 13.84
CA PRO A 89 0.92 -9.19 14.97
C PRO A 89 0.07 -8.01 15.47
N VAL A 90 0.36 -6.76 15.05
CA VAL A 90 -0.41 -5.58 15.47
C VAL A 90 -0.56 -4.58 14.33
N GLY A 91 -1.68 -3.85 14.30
CA GLY A 91 -2.02 -2.90 13.24
C GLY A 91 -0.92 -1.89 12.92
N ARG A 92 -0.34 -1.21 13.93
CA ARG A 92 0.77 -0.28 13.68
C ARG A 92 1.99 -0.97 13.06
N LYS A 93 2.39 -2.15 13.55
CA LYS A 93 3.56 -2.86 12.98
C LYS A 93 3.27 -3.33 11.55
N ALA A 94 2.04 -3.77 11.28
CA ALA A 94 1.62 -4.19 9.95
C ALA A 94 1.66 -3.03 8.96
N VAL A 95 1.11 -1.87 9.33
CA VAL A 95 1.17 -0.66 8.51
C VAL A 95 2.60 -0.26 8.21
N PHE A 96 3.48 -0.22 9.22
CA PHE A 96 4.88 0.15 9.00
C PHE A 96 5.64 -0.87 8.14
N ALA A 97 5.34 -2.16 8.29
CA ALA A 97 5.91 -3.20 7.42
C ALA A 97 5.43 -3.04 5.97
N ALA A 98 4.15 -2.77 5.75
CA ALA A 98 3.60 -2.50 4.43
C ALA A 98 4.24 -1.26 3.78
N PHE A 99 4.41 -0.16 4.53
CA PHE A 99 5.10 1.03 4.02
C PHE A 99 6.57 0.79 3.71
N ALA A 100 7.29 -0.01 4.51
CA ALA A 100 8.66 -0.38 4.21
C ALA A 100 8.76 -1.19 2.91
N GLU A 101 7.79 -2.05 2.64
CA GLU A 101 7.71 -2.82 1.41
C GLU A 101 7.37 -1.93 0.21
N LEU A 102 6.40 -1.02 0.34
CA LEU A 102 6.11 0.01 -0.66
C LEU A 102 7.36 0.82 -1.03
N GLU A 103 8.13 1.27 -0.03
CA GLU A 103 9.39 2.00 -0.28
C GLU A 103 10.45 1.15 -0.97
N ARG A 104 10.52 -0.15 -0.68
CA ARG A 104 11.40 -1.09 -1.38
C ARG A 104 11.01 -1.18 -2.86
N LEU A 105 9.72 -1.39 -3.16
CA LEU A 105 9.22 -1.53 -4.54
C LEU A 105 9.51 -0.29 -5.39
N VAL A 106 9.27 0.91 -4.84
CA VAL A 106 9.57 2.16 -5.54
C VAL A 106 11.08 2.30 -5.79
N ARG A 107 11.93 1.95 -4.82
CA ARG A 107 13.39 2.00 -5.00
C ARG A 107 13.88 1.04 -6.08
N ASP A 108 13.41 -0.20 -6.06
CA ASP A 108 13.82 -1.23 -7.02
C ASP A 108 13.44 -0.83 -8.45
N ARG A 109 12.24 -0.27 -8.63
CA ARG A 109 11.79 0.25 -9.94
C ARG A 109 12.62 1.45 -10.40
N LYS A 110 12.86 2.43 -9.53
CA LYS A 110 13.72 3.59 -9.86
C LYS A 110 15.15 3.16 -10.23
N ALA A 111 15.64 2.03 -9.71
CA ALA A 111 16.92 1.46 -10.12
C ALA A 111 16.85 0.81 -11.51
N GLN A 112 15.79 0.05 -11.80
CA GLN A 112 15.57 -0.59 -13.11
C GLN A 112 15.40 0.43 -14.26
N GLN A 113 14.74 1.55 -14.03
CA GLN A 113 14.55 2.60 -15.05
C GLN A 113 15.83 3.37 -15.40
N LYS A 114 16.88 3.29 -14.57
CA LYS A 114 18.17 3.94 -14.79
C LYS A 114 19.20 3.03 -15.45
N ALA A 115 18.91 1.74 -15.58
CA ALA A 115 19.77 0.73 -16.18
C ALA A 115 19.47 0.59 -17.68
#